data_AF-A0A0B2RR55-F1
#
_entry.id   AF-A0A0B2RR55-F1
#
_cell.length_a   1.000
_cell.length_b   1.000
_cell.length_c   1.000
_cell.angle_alpha   90.00
_cell.angle_beta   90.00
_cell.angle_gamma   90.00
#
_symmetry.space_group_name_H-M   'P 1'
#
loop_
_entity.id
_entity.type
_entity.pdbx_description
1 polymer ?
#
loop_
_entity_poly.entity_id
_entity_poly.type
_entity_poly.pdbx_seq_one_letter_code
_entity_poly.pdbx_strand_id
1 'polypeptide(L)'
;MTLLSYAYAGIGNVLKVKNLLGHCSQHLDKGETHQGPIVLGIAMVAMAKELGVKMEIRLEHLLQYGEQNIRQAVPLALGLLCI
;
A
#
# COMPACT_ATOMS: atom_id res chain seq x y z
N MET A 1 -8.08 -7.08 -6.63
CA MET A 1 -7.20 -5.89 -6.79
C MET A 1 -5.71 -6.24 -6.72
N THR A 2 -5.30 -7.15 -5.85
CA THR A 2 -3.92 -7.66 -5.69
C THR A 2 -3.29 -8.27 -6.94
N LEU A 3 -4.06 -8.98 -7.79
CA LEU A 3 -3.52 -9.62 -8.99
C LEU A 3 -2.96 -8.61 -10.02
N LEU A 4 -3.57 -7.42 -10.11
CA LEU A 4 -3.05 -6.32 -10.93
C LEU A 4 -1.78 -5.71 -10.31
N SER A 5 -1.69 -5.62 -8.98
CA SER A 5 -0.47 -5.13 -8.33
C SER A 5 0.75 -6.00 -8.62
N TYR A 6 0.56 -7.30 -8.87
CA TYR A 6 1.63 -8.22 -9.29
C TYR A 6 2.18 -7.91 -10.68
N ALA A 7 1.31 -7.56 -11.63
CA ALA A 7 1.74 -7.16 -12.97
C ALA A 7 2.56 -5.85 -12.97
N TYR A 8 2.41 -5.01 -11.94
CA TYR A 8 3.11 -3.73 -11.80
C TYR A 8 4.17 -3.72 -10.68
N ALA A 9 4.52 -4.89 -10.13
CA ALA A 9 5.49 -4.99 -9.05
C ALA A 9 6.86 -4.48 -9.51
N GLY A 10 7.49 -3.61 -8.72
CA GLY A 10 8.81 -3.05 -9.03
C GLY A 10 8.88 -2.06 -10.20
N ILE A 11 7.77 -1.76 -10.87
CA ILE A 11 7.72 -0.80 -12.00
C ILE A 11 7.67 0.65 -11.50
N GLY A 12 7.12 0.89 -10.31
CA GLY A 12 7.01 2.24 -9.78
C GLY A 12 5.94 3.09 -10.47
N ASN A 13 4.80 2.51 -10.85
CA ASN A 13 3.73 3.28 -11.49
C ASN A 13 2.97 4.13 -10.44
N VAL A 14 3.22 5.45 -10.43
CA VAL A 14 2.62 6.42 -9.49
C VAL A 14 1.09 6.46 -9.62
N LEU A 15 0.54 6.33 -10.82
CA LEU A 15 -0.92 6.34 -11.04
C LEU A 15 -1.57 5.13 -10.37
N LYS A 16 -0.93 3.96 -10.47
CA LYS A 16 -1.43 2.74 -9.83
C LYS A 16 -1.36 2.84 -8.31
N VAL A 17 -0.28 3.41 -7.76
CA VAL A 17 -0.16 3.64 -6.31
C VAL A 17 -1.21 4.64 -5.82
N LYS A 18 -1.42 5.76 -6.51
CA LYS A 18 -2.47 6.73 -6.14
C LYS A 18 -3.86 6.11 -6.17
N ASN A 19 -4.15 5.26 -7.16
CA ASN A 19 -5.42 4.55 -7.23
C ASN A 19 -5.62 3.60 -6.02
N LEU A 20 -4.60 2.83 -5.66
CA LEU A 20 -4.64 1.94 -4.50
C LEU A 20 -4.76 2.72 -3.17
N LEU A 21 -4.06 3.84 -3.03
CA LEU A 21 -4.20 4.74 -1.88
C LEU A 21 -5.61 5.32 -1.77
N GLY A 22 -6.24 5.67 -2.90
CA GLY A 22 -7.65 6.11 -2.93
C GLY A 22 -8.58 5.05 -2.34
N HIS A 23 -8.41 3.79 -2.74
CA HIS A 23 -9.18 2.67 -2.17
C HIS A 23 -8.86 2.39 -0.69
N CYS A 24 -7.65 2.72 -0.24
CA CYS A 24 -7.28 2.59 1.17
C CYS A 24 -7.90 3.71 2.04
N SER A 25 -8.23 4.85 1.44
CA SER A 25 -8.72 6.06 2.12
C SER A 25 -10.25 6.18 2.11
N GLN A 26 -10.96 5.40 1.29
CA GLN A 26 -12.41 5.32 1.35
C GLN A 26 -12.80 4.56 2.62
N HIS A 27 -13.54 5.25 3.50
CA HIS A 27 -14.07 4.67 4.73
C HIS A 27 -14.94 3.46 4.37
N LEU A 28 -14.55 2.32 4.90
CA LEU A 28 -15.13 1.04 4.57
C LEU A 28 -16.58 1.01 5.08
N ASP A 29 -17.56 0.83 4.18
CA ASP A 29 -18.88 0.38 4.63
C ASP A 29 -18.70 -1.02 5.23
N LYS A 30 -19.43 -1.30 6.32
CA LYS A 30 -19.15 -2.41 7.25
C LYS A 30 -19.26 -3.77 6.55
N GLY A 31 -18.15 -4.27 5.99
CA GLY A 31 -18.12 -5.60 5.36
C GLY A 31 -16.92 -5.93 4.49
N GLU A 32 -16.10 -4.96 4.10
CA GLU A 32 -15.07 -5.19 3.06
C GLU A 32 -13.65 -5.35 3.63
N THR A 33 -13.27 -6.54 4.07
CA THR A 33 -11.97 -6.87 4.72
C THR A 33 -10.72 -6.72 3.81
N HIS A 34 -10.70 -5.79 2.87
CA HIS A 34 -9.76 -5.72 1.75
C HIS A 34 -8.67 -4.64 1.87
N GLN A 35 -8.66 -3.80 2.92
CA GLN A 35 -7.64 -2.75 3.08
C GLN A 35 -6.21 -3.32 3.27
N GLY A 36 -6.05 -4.40 4.04
CA GLY A 36 -4.74 -5.03 4.26
C GLY A 36 -4.04 -5.49 2.96
N PRO A 37 -4.73 -6.28 2.09
CA PRO A 37 -4.21 -6.65 0.78
C PRO A 37 -3.92 -5.46 -0.16
N ILE A 38 -4.65 -4.35 -0.03
CA ILE A 38 -4.40 -3.12 -0.80
C ILE A 38 -3.08 -2.47 -0.37
N VAL A 39 -2.80 -2.42 0.94
CA VAL A 39 -1.53 -1.89 1.49
C VAL A 39 -0.33 -2.72 1.01
N LEU A 40 -0.45 -4.05 0.99
CA LEU A 40 0.58 -4.92 0.39
C LEU A 40 0.76 -4.65 -1.11
N GLY A 41 -0.35 -4.45 -1.83
CA GLY A 41 -0.31 -4.11 -3.26
C GLY A 41 0.39 -2.77 -3.52
N ILE A 42 0.27 -1.79 -2.63
CA ILE A 42 1.01 -0.52 -2.71
C ILE A 42 2.51 -0.78 -2.57
N ALA A 43 2.92 -1.57 -1.57
CA ALA A 43 4.33 -1.90 -1.37
C ALA A 43 4.94 -2.61 -2.59
N MET A 44 4.25 -3.59 -3.16
CA MET A 44 4.71 -4.28 -4.38
C MET A 44 4.93 -3.34 -5.56
N VAL A 45 3.98 -2.44 -5.83
CA VAL A 45 4.11 -1.48 -6.95
C VAL A 45 5.20 -0.45 -6.66
N ALA A 46 5.37 -0.07 -5.38
CA ALA A 46 6.33 0.93 -4.93
C ALA A 46 7.74 0.41 -4.63
N MET A 47 7.98 -0.91 -4.74
CA MET A 47 9.30 -1.56 -4.57
C MET A 47 10.38 -1.03 -5.53
N ALA A 48 10.01 -0.22 -6.53
CA ALA A 48 10.98 0.52 -7.33
C ALA A 48 11.77 1.53 -6.48
N LYS A 49 13.11 1.45 -6.53
CA LYS A 49 14.05 2.29 -5.75
C LYS A 49 13.74 3.80 -5.78
N GLU A 50 13.24 4.33 -6.88
CA GLU A 50 12.97 5.76 -7.07
C GLU A 50 11.71 6.25 -6.33
N LEU A 51 10.80 5.33 -5.99
CA LEU A 51 9.56 5.64 -5.28
C LEU A 51 9.50 5.07 -3.86
N GLY A 52 10.34 4.08 -3.54
CA GLY A 52 10.40 3.43 -2.23
C GLY A 52 10.45 4.43 -1.08
N VAL A 53 11.45 5.32 -1.05
CA VAL A 53 11.61 6.30 0.05
C VAL A 53 10.41 7.24 0.21
N LYS A 54 9.80 7.69 -0.89
CA LYS A 54 8.60 8.54 -0.86
C LYS A 54 7.35 7.76 -0.42
N MET A 55 7.33 6.45 -0.65
CA MET A 55 6.24 5.56 -0.24
C MET A 55 6.39 5.11 1.22
N GLU A 56 7.62 4.93 1.70
CA GLU A 56 7.96 4.62 3.08
C GLU A 56 7.37 5.66 4.03
N ILE A 57 7.69 6.94 3.83
CA ILE A 57 7.19 8.06 4.65
C ILE A 57 5.66 8.12 4.65
N ARG A 58 5.01 7.78 3.52
CA ARG A 58 3.54 7.72 3.45
C ARG A 58 2.97 6.53 4.21
N LEU A 59 3.61 5.36 4.11
CA LEU A 59 3.20 4.16 4.83
C LEU A 59 3.37 4.36 6.33
N GLU A 60 4.43 5.04 6.79
CA GLU A 60 4.59 5.44 8.19
C GLU A 60 3.43 6.32 8.68
N HIS A 61 2.96 7.27 7.86
CA HIS A 61 1.78 8.06 8.20
C HIS A 61 0.50 7.21 8.29
N LEU A 62 0.35 6.20 7.41
CA LEU A 62 -0.73 5.21 7.52
C LEU A 62 -0.61 4.32 8.76
N LEU A 63 0.61 4.05 9.26
CA LEU A 63 0.83 3.35 10.51
C LEU A 63 0.38 4.19 11.72
N GLN A 64 0.67 5.49 11.70
CA GLN A 64 0.34 6.40 12.80
C GLN A 64 -1.14 6.79 12.83
N TYR A 65 -1.78 6.97 11.67
CA TYR A 65 -3.14 7.54 11.57
C TYR A 65 -4.17 6.63 10.92
N GLY A 66 -3.78 5.46 10.38
CA GLY A 66 -4.71 4.52 9.74
C GLY A 66 -5.54 3.70 10.72
N GLU A 67 -6.58 3.04 10.20
CA GLU A 67 -7.44 2.11 10.95
C GLU A 67 -6.69 0.83 11.35
N GLN A 68 -7.24 0.07 12.32
CA GLN A 68 -6.57 -1.13 12.87
C GLN A 68 -6.17 -2.15 11.79
N ASN A 69 -6.99 -2.34 10.76
CA ASN A 69 -6.70 -3.26 9.65
C ASN A 69 -5.52 -2.80 8.79
N ILE A 70 -5.40 -1.48 8.57
CA ILE A 70 -4.29 -0.88 7.82
C ILE A 70 -3.01 -0.97 8.65
N ARG A 71 -3.07 -0.61 9.94
CA ARG A 71 -1.90 -0.61 10.85
C ARG A 71 -1.23 -1.97 10.97
N GLN A 72 -1.98 -3.07 10.91
CA GLN A 72 -1.42 -4.42 10.94
C GLN A 72 -0.69 -4.80 9.64
N ALA A 73 -1.14 -4.28 8.50
CA ALA A 73 -0.57 -4.58 7.19
C ALA A 73 0.65 -3.70 6.83
N VAL A 74 0.76 -2.51 7.42
CA VAL A 74 1.83 -1.55 7.11
C VAL A 74 3.25 -2.06 7.46
N PRO A 75 3.52 -2.69 8.62
CA PRO A 75 4.87 -3.21 8.92
C PRO A 75 5.34 -4.26 7.91
N LEU A 76 4.42 -5.10 7.42
CA LEU A 76 4.70 -6.08 6.38
C LEU A 76 5.03 -5.39 5.04
N ALA A 77 4.28 -4.35 4.70
CA ALA A 77 4.51 -3.53 3.51
C ALA A 77 5.85 -2.78 3.55
N LEU A 78 6.25 -2.23 4.70
CA LEU A 78 7.56 -1.59 4.88
C LEU A 78 8.71 -2.59 4.72
N GLY A 79 8.57 -3.80 5.29
CA GLY A 79 9.55 -4.87 5.10
C GLY A 79 9.74 -5.30 3.64
N LEU A 80 8.65 -5.29 2.85
CA LEU A 80 8.69 -5.55 1.41
C LEU A 80 9.33 -4.42 0.60
N LEU A 81 9.27 -3.18 1.09
CA LEU A 81 9.80 -1.99 0.41
C LEU A 81 11.32 -1.83 0.61
N CYS A 82 11.84 -2.38 1.72
CA CYS A 82 13.26 -2.33 2.07
C CYS A 82 14.13 -3.41 1.41
N ILE A 83 13.54 -4.41 0.74
CA ILE A 83 14.24 -5.46 -0.03
C ILE A 83 14.45 -4.98 -1.47
#